data_AF-A0AAP3YGM2-F1
#
_entry.id   AF-A0AAP3YGM2-F1
#
_cell.length_a   1.000
_cell.length_b   1.000
_cell.length_c   1.000
_cell.angle_alpha   90.00
_cell.angle_beta   90.00
_cell.angle_gamma   90.00
#
_symmetry.space_group_name_H-M   'P 1'
#
loop_
_entity.id
_entity.type
_entity.pdbx_description
1 polymer ?
#
loop_
_entity_poly.entity_id
_entity_poly.type
_entity_poly.pdbx_seq_one_letter_code
_entity_poly.pdbx_strand_id
1 'polypeptide(L)' 'MILFIGKFMLLFLFCSLAYYLFKIVYYNIGKNIALKTPKGTKTNRTAHVFVKNGTTLNDGDYFMIAVVTALWLFLR' A
#
# COMPACT_ATOMS: atom_id res chain seq x y z
N MET A 1 -10.05 27.75 -18.31
CA MET A 1 -10.73 26.53 -17.80
C MET A 1 -10.13 25.24 -18.34
N ILE A 2 -9.96 25.09 -19.67
CA ILE A 2 -9.40 23.87 -20.30
C ILE A 2 -7.99 23.51 -19.80
N LEU A 3 -7.08 24.48 -19.66
CA LEU A 3 -5.74 24.24 -19.12
C LEU A 3 -5.75 23.76 -17.66
N PHE A 4 -6.72 24.21 -16.86
CA PHE A 4 -6.90 23.73 -15.48
C PHE A 4 -7.41 22.29 -15.45
N ILE A 5 -8.36 21.96 -16.32
CA ILE A 5 -8.89 20.59 -16.47
C ILE A 5 -7.77 19.63 -16.92
N GLY A 6 -6.96 20.04 -17.90
CA GLY A 6 -5.82 19.24 -18.35
C GLY A 6 -4.81 18.95 -17.24
N LYS A 7 -4.43 19.98 -16.46
CA LYS A 7 -3.55 19.81 -15.29
C LYS A 7 -4.15 18.87 -14.23
N PHE A 8 -5.44 18.99 -13.96
CA PHE A 8 -6.14 18.14 -13.00
C PHE A 8 -6.19 16.68 -13.44
N MET A 9 -6.51 16.41 -14.72
CA MET A 9 -6.48 15.05 -15.28
C MET A 9 -5.08 14.43 -15.19
N LEU A 10 -4.05 15.22 -15.46
CA LEU A 10 -2.66 14.76 -15.43
C LEU A 10 -2.21 14.42 -14.01
N LEU A 11 -2.57 15.26 -13.03
CA LEU A 11 -2.37 14.98 -11.60
C LEU A 11 -3.11 13.71 -11.16
N PHE A 12 -4.37 13.56 -11.58
CA PHE A 12 -5.18 12.38 -11.27
C PHE A 12 -4.56 11.09 -11.81
N LEU A 13 -4.05 11.11 -13.05
CA LEU A 13 -3.33 9.98 -13.64
C LEU A 13 -2.06 9.65 -12.87
N PHE A 14 -1.27 10.66 -12.49
CA PHE A 14 -0.07 10.45 -11.68
C PHE A 14 -0.37 9.86 -10.30
N CYS A 15 -1.39 10.38 -9.60
CA CYS A 15 -1.80 9.82 -8.30
C CYS A 15 -2.31 8.38 -8.44
N SER A 16 -3.08 8.08 -9.48
CA SER A 16 -3.58 6.73 -9.75
C SER A 16 -2.44 5.75 -10.03
N LEU A 17 -1.46 6.17 -10.84
CA LEU A 17 -0.28 5.37 -11.15
C LEU A 17 0.59 5.13 -9.91
N ALA A 18 0.83 6.18 -9.11
CA ALA A 18 1.57 6.06 -7.86
C ALA A 18 0.88 5.10 -6.87
N TYR A 19 -0.44 5.19 -6.76
CA TYR A 19 -1.23 4.28 -5.93
C TYR A 19 -1.14 2.82 -6.42
N TYR A 20 -1.20 2.60 -7.73
CA TYR A 20 -1.05 1.27 -8.31
C TYR A 20 0.35 0.67 -8.06
N LEU A 21 1.40 1.48 -8.22
CA LEU A 21 2.77 1.07 -7.90
C LEU A 21 2.92 0.75 -6.41
N PHE A 22 2.35 1.56 -5.53
CA PHE A 22 2.31 1.30 -4.09
C PHE A 22 1.65 -0.06 -3.80
N LYS A 23 0.52 -0.36 -4.45
CA LYS A 23 -0.20 -1.63 -4.30
C LYS A 23 0.69 -2.85 -4.59
N ILE A 24 1.41 -2.79 -5.71
CA ILE A 24 2.32 -3.86 -6.15
C ILE A 24 3.48 -4.01 -5.18
N VAL A 25 4.16 -2.90 -4.86
CA VAL A 25 5.36 -2.90 -4.02
C VAL A 25 5.01 -3.37 -2.61
N TYR A 26 3.95 -2.83 -2.02
CA TYR A 26 3.51 -3.18 -0.67
C TYR A 26 3.18 -4.66 -0.54
N TYR A 27 2.41 -5.21 -1.49
CA TYR A 27 2.06 -6.62 -1.47
C TYR A 27 3.27 -7.53 -1.64
N ASN A 28 4.17 -7.21 -2.58
CA ASN A 28 5.38 -8.00 -2.79
C ASN A 28 6.30 -7.96 -1.57
N ILE A 29 6.52 -6.79 -0.96
CA ILE A 29 7.36 -6.66 0.23
C ILE A 29 6.73 -7.43 1.40
N GLY A 30 5.45 -7.21 1.69
CA GLY A 30 4.75 -7.89 2.77
C GLY A 30 4.76 -9.41 2.61
N LYS A 31 4.52 -9.90 1.38
CA LYS A 31 4.55 -11.34 1.07
C LYS A 31 5.96 -11.92 1.22
N ASN A 32 6.99 -11.21 0.77
CA ASN A 32 8.37 -11.66 0.87
C ASN A 32 8.84 -11.70 2.33
N ILE A 33 8.45 -10.72 3.14
CA ILE A 33 8.71 -10.71 4.59
C ILE A 33 7.98 -11.88 5.26
N ALA A 34 6.70 -12.10 4.96
CA ALA A 34 5.94 -13.22 5.50
C ALA A 34 6.58 -14.58 5.15
N LEU A 35 7.08 -14.76 3.93
CA LEU A 35 7.71 -16.01 3.50
C LEU A 35 9.13 -16.22 4.05
N LYS A 36 9.90 -15.15 4.25
CA LYS A 36 11.30 -15.24 4.71
C LYS A 36 11.45 -15.25 6.23
N THR A 37 10.42 -14.83 6.97
CA THR A 37 10.51 -14.75 8.43
C THR A 37 10.23 -16.11 9.06
N PRO A 38 11.03 -16.57 10.05
CA PRO A 38 10.79 -17.86 10.71
C PRO A 38 9.38 -17.96 11.29
N LYS A 39 8.70 -19.09 11.01
CA LYS A 39 7.36 -19.39 11.52
C LYS A 39 7.35 -19.30 13.06
N GLY A 40 6.29 -18.68 13.60
CA GLY A 40 6.11 -18.51 15.05
C GLY A 40 6.68 -17.23 15.66
N THR A 41 7.50 -16.47 14.92
CA THR A 41 7.99 -15.16 15.40
C THR A 41 6.89 -14.09 15.37
N LYS A 42 7.00 -13.08 16.24
CA LYS A 42 6.07 -11.92 16.27
C LYS A 42 6.02 -11.23 14.90
N THR A 43 7.18 -11.05 14.27
CA THR A 43 7.32 -10.42 12.95
C THR A 43 6.64 -11.21 11.84
N ASN A 44 6.73 -12.55 11.86
CA ASN A 44 6.01 -13.41 10.91
C ASN A 44 4.49 -13.26 11.07
N ARG A 45 4.01 -13.24 12.31
CA ARG A 45 2.58 -13.09 12.62
C ARG A 45 2.05 -11.74 12.14
N THR A 46 2.79 -10.68 12.41
CA THR A 46 2.45 -9.32 11.97
C THR A 46 2.46 -9.21 10.45
N ALA A 47 3.50 -9.71 9.77
CA ALA A 47 3.58 -9.71 8.31
C ALA A 47 2.39 -10.45 7.69
N HIS A 48 2.04 -11.63 8.22
CA HIS A 48 0.87 -12.38 7.78
C HIS A 48 -0.44 -11.61 8.01
N VAL A 49 -0.63 -10.90 9.12
CA VAL A 49 -1.82 -10.06 9.32
C VAL A 49 -1.87 -8.92 8.28
N PHE A 50 -0.74 -8.26 8.01
CA PHE A 50 -0.66 -7.16 7.05
C PHE A 50 -0.90 -7.58 5.60
N VAL A 51 -0.52 -8.81 5.20
CA VAL A 51 -0.86 -9.36 3.88
C VAL A 51 -2.09 -10.26 3.91
N LYS A 52 -2.93 -10.16 4.95
CA LYS A 52 -4.18 -10.92 5.08
C LYS A 52 -3.98 -12.41 4.85
N ASN A 53 -2.92 -12.95 5.44
CA ASN A 53 -2.46 -14.32 5.36
C ASN A 53 -2.11 -14.80 3.94
N GLY A 54 -1.77 -13.88 3.03
CA GLY A 54 -1.51 -14.16 1.62
C GLY A 54 -2.77 -14.19 0.75
N THR A 55 -3.92 -13.78 1.30
CA THR A 55 -5.13 -13.53 0.49
C THR A 55 -5.01 -12.19 -0.24
N THR A 56 -5.76 -12.06 -1.33
CA THR A 56 -5.83 -10.82 -2.12
C THR A 56 -6.35 -9.68 -1.25
N LEU A 57 -5.54 -8.63 -1.13
CA LEU A 57 -5.95 -7.37 -0.52
C LEU A 57 -6.86 -6.61 -1.50
N ASN A 58 -7.93 -6.01 -0.99
CA ASN A 58 -8.84 -5.18 -1.78
C ASN A 58 -8.35 -3.72 -1.81
N ASP A 59 -8.85 -2.90 -2.74
CA ASP A 59 -8.47 -1.47 -2.83
C ASP A 59 -8.67 -0.71 -1.52
N GLY A 60 -9.75 -1.03 -0.78
CA GLY A 60 -9.98 -0.47 0.55
C GLY A 60 -8.83 -0.76 1.53
N ASP A 61 -8.27 -1.97 1.52
CA ASP A 61 -7.18 -2.37 2.41
C ASP A 61 -5.92 -1.55 2.11
N TYR A 62 -5.55 -1.41 0.83
CA TYR A 62 -4.39 -0.62 0.43
C TYR A 62 -4.56 0.88 0.69
N PHE A 63 -5.77 1.41 0.51
CA PHE A 63 -6.08 2.80 0.83
C PHE A 63 -5.92 3.07 2.33
N MET A 64 -6.46 2.20 3.18
CA MET A 64 -6.35 2.31 4.64
C MET A 64 -4.88 2.28 5.08
N ILE A 65 -4.08 1.35 4.53
CA ILE A 65 -2.66 1.26 4.83
C ILE A 65 -1.91 2.52 4.37
N ALA A 66 -2.18 3.02 3.17
CA ALA A 66 -1.57 4.25 2.67
C ALA A 66 -1.89 5.45 3.57
N VAL A 67 -3.16 5.60 3.96
CA VAL A 67 -3.63 6.68 4.84
C VAL A 67 -3.00 6.58 6.23
N VAL A 68 -3.00 5.41 6.85
CA VAL A 68 -2.38 5.21 8.18
C VAL A 68 -0.88 5.46 8.13
N THR A 69 -0.20 5.02 7.06
CA THR A 69 1.24 5.25 6.88
C THR A 69 1.56 6.72 6.69
N ALA A 70 0.76 7.44 5.88
CA ALA A 70 0.91 8.87 5.66
C ALA A 70 0.64 9.67 6.94
N LEU A 71 -0.43 9.34 7.68
CA LEU A 71 -0.74 9.93 8.99
C LEU A 71 0.40 9.71 9.98
N TRP A 72 0.93 8.49 10.06
CA TRP A 72 2.05 8.18 10.95
C TRP A 72 3.33 8.97 10.60
N LEU A 73 3.62 9.14 9.31
CA LEU A 73 4.76 9.95 8.86
C LEU A 73 4.56 11.45 9.12
N PHE A 74 3.32 11.93 9.09
CA PHE A 74 2.99 13.35 9.28
C PHE A 74 2.88 13.74 10.77
N LEU A 75 2.48 12.80 11.62
CA LEU A 75 2.38 12.96 13.08
C LEU A 75 3.70 12.70 13.82
N ARG A 76 4.75 12.29 13.10
CA ARG A 76 6.09 12.04 13.63
C ARG A 76 7.00 13.25 13.41
#